data_AF-A0A164ENS4-F1
#
_entry.id   AF-A0A164ENS4-F1
#
_cell.length_a   1.000
_cell.length_b   1.000
_cell.length_c   1.000
_cell.angle_alpha   90.00
_cell.angle_beta   90.00
_cell.angle_gamma   90.00
#
_symmetry.space_group_name_H-M   'P 1'
#
loop_
_entity.id
_entity.type
_entity.pdbx_description
1 polymer ?
#
loop_
_entity_poly.entity_id
_entity_poly.type
_entity_poly.pdbx_seq_one_letter_code
_entity_poly.pdbx_strand_id
1 'polypeptide(L)'
;LDGDESEQITEILDLDSEASEEEESQIEEDNEDNMDWMEEEFPKRLTCIDHELNTMCHRVLDKTTSPISKLKCRVLPLINRFSKSGVAVEKLKYLAVKKLLKVVPTRWNSFFYVCNRLSKLKEAVIKVCLERGWEIDFLWNDVELCRDFLRPMAIATTFLKGHKYSTSPSVVPFLLTISEHLQDSEKKFGRFKNVCENLLGELKSRFSLIMDPYSRNFDSTFLICTMLSPLKTTKLDDELFSTGKQRLKMHLLSPSASITSIRETLSSSTSTVHRTSTSTSTEGKTSVSDGLHTSNKKEEQKIAAQQD
;
A
#
# COMPACT_ATOMS: atom_id res chain seq x y z
N LEU A 1 -8.85 -15.88 5.12
CA LEU A 1 -9.15 -14.71 4.30
C LEU A 1 -10.66 -14.61 4.32
N ASP A 2 -11.20 -13.58 4.96
CA ASP A 2 -12.64 -13.39 5.07
C ASP A 2 -13.21 -12.98 3.71
N GLY A 3 -14.50 -13.25 3.47
CA GLY A 3 -15.14 -13.06 2.16
C GLY A 3 -14.99 -11.64 1.60
N ASP A 4 -15.12 -10.63 2.45
CA ASP A 4 -15.01 -9.20 2.10
C ASP A 4 -13.58 -8.80 1.69
N GLU A 5 -12.56 -9.28 2.40
CA GLU A 5 -11.17 -9.08 1.99
C GLU A 5 -10.84 -9.81 0.69
N SER A 6 -11.44 -10.98 0.46
CA SER A 6 -11.21 -11.74 -0.78
C SER A 6 -11.85 -11.10 -2.01
N GLU A 7 -13.02 -10.47 -1.86
CA GLU A 7 -13.67 -9.68 -2.91
C GLU A 7 -12.89 -8.40 -3.20
N GLN A 8 -12.48 -7.66 -2.17
CA GLN A 8 -11.62 -6.48 -2.32
C GLN A 8 -10.27 -6.82 -2.98
N ILE A 9 -9.63 -7.93 -2.59
CA ILE A 9 -8.39 -8.41 -3.22
C ILE A 9 -8.61 -8.76 -4.70
N THR A 10 -9.74 -9.41 -5.03
CA THR A 10 -10.04 -9.78 -6.42
C THR A 10 -10.29 -8.54 -7.28
N GLU A 11 -11.03 -7.57 -6.75
CA GLU A 11 -11.31 -6.28 -7.38
C GLU A 11 -10.01 -5.46 -7.56
N ILE A 12 -9.15 -5.41 -6.54
CA ILE A 12 -7.80 -4.80 -6.61
C ILE A 12 -6.95 -5.45 -7.71
N LEU A 13 -6.92 -6.78 -7.80
CA LEU A 13 -6.11 -7.51 -8.78
C LEU A 13 -6.57 -7.30 -10.23
N ASP A 14 -7.86 -7.10 -10.44
CA ASP A 14 -8.41 -6.82 -11.77
C ASP A 14 -8.32 -5.32 -12.13
N LEU A 15 -8.46 -4.40 -11.15
CA LEU A 15 -8.28 -2.94 -11.34
C LEU A 15 -6.81 -2.55 -11.60
N ASP A 16 -5.85 -3.06 -10.83
CA ASP A 16 -4.42 -2.82 -11.06
C ASP A 16 -3.94 -3.36 -12.42
N SER A 17 -4.64 -4.40 -12.91
CA SER A 17 -4.35 -4.99 -14.21
C SER A 17 -4.84 -4.14 -15.38
N GLU A 18 -5.72 -3.16 -15.16
CA GLU A 18 -6.24 -2.24 -16.17
C GLU A 18 -5.64 -0.84 -16.00
N ALA A 19 -5.32 -0.43 -14.77
CA ALA A 19 -4.69 0.85 -14.43
C ALA A 19 -3.19 0.95 -14.76
N SER A 20 -2.56 -0.10 -15.30
CA SER A 20 -1.12 -0.10 -15.59
C SER A 20 -0.70 0.79 -16.76
N GLU A 21 -1.60 1.57 -17.36
CA GLU A 21 -1.30 2.40 -18.54
C GLU A 21 -1.49 3.91 -18.36
N GLU A 22 -2.05 4.43 -17.26
CA GLU A 22 -2.28 5.89 -17.15
C GLU A 22 -1.94 6.46 -15.75
N GLU A 23 -1.14 7.53 -15.79
CA GLU A 23 -0.77 8.49 -14.73
C GLU A 23 0.17 8.05 -13.60
N GLU A 24 1.48 8.09 -13.90
CA GLU A 24 2.49 8.55 -12.94
C GLU A 24 2.94 9.93 -13.44
N SER A 25 2.11 10.95 -13.19
CA SER A 25 2.50 12.34 -13.44
C SER A 25 3.59 12.73 -12.45
N GLN A 26 4.69 13.23 -13.00
CA GLN A 26 5.88 13.70 -12.32
C GLN A 26 5.56 14.52 -11.06
N ILE A 27 6.04 14.04 -9.91
CA ILE A 27 6.41 14.89 -8.78
C ILE A 27 7.88 14.59 -8.50
N GLU A 28 8.73 15.10 -9.39
CA GLU A 28 10.17 15.33 -9.26
C GLU A 28 10.30 16.79 -9.75
N GLU A 29 10.87 17.79 -9.09
CA GLU A 29 11.64 18.01 -7.86
C GLU A 29 11.13 19.39 -7.33
N ASP A 30 11.23 19.78 -6.06
CA ASP A 30 12.38 20.48 -5.49
C ASP A 30 11.95 20.94 -4.08
N ASN A 31 12.63 20.47 -3.03
CA ASN A 31 12.83 21.14 -1.72
C ASN A 31 13.40 20.10 -0.73
N GLU A 32 14.62 19.63 -0.98
CA GLU A 32 15.40 18.93 0.05
C GLU A 32 15.88 19.89 1.16
N ASP A 33 15.86 21.20 0.91
CA ASP A 33 16.25 22.21 1.87
C ASP A 33 15.01 22.80 2.57
N ASN A 34 14.88 22.50 3.88
CA ASN A 34 13.87 23.01 4.84
C ASN A 34 12.68 22.07 5.18
N MET A 35 12.96 20.80 5.46
CA MET A 35 12.06 19.90 6.21
C MET A 35 12.36 19.86 7.72
N ASP A 36 13.24 20.73 8.23
CA ASP A 36 13.70 20.75 9.63
C ASP A 36 12.55 20.88 10.64
N TRP A 37 11.55 21.71 10.34
CA TRP A 37 10.36 21.87 11.20
C TRP A 37 9.52 20.57 11.30
N MET A 38 9.52 19.74 10.25
CA MET A 38 8.80 18.46 10.26
C MET A 38 9.55 17.42 11.09
N GLU A 39 10.88 17.49 11.16
CA GLU A 39 11.67 16.63 12.05
C GLU A 39 11.57 17.07 13.52
N GLU A 40 11.41 18.37 13.76
CA GLU A 40 11.18 18.91 15.11
C GLU A 40 9.78 18.52 15.65
N GLU A 41 8.73 18.61 14.81
CA GLU A 41 7.35 18.30 15.20
C GLU A 41 7.02 16.80 15.10
N PHE A 42 7.62 16.08 14.15
CA PHE A 42 7.42 14.64 13.91
C PHE A 42 8.76 13.89 13.87
N PRO A 43 9.45 13.76 15.01
CA PRO A 43 10.81 13.19 15.09
C PRO A 43 10.88 11.71 14.67
N LYS A 44 9.73 11.04 14.54
CA LYS A 44 9.64 9.64 14.14
C LYS A 44 9.14 9.50 12.71
N ARG A 45 10.07 9.28 11.78
CA ARG A 45 9.77 8.89 10.40
C ARG A 45 9.52 7.38 10.33
N LEU A 46 8.36 6.97 9.80
CA LEU A 46 8.04 5.56 9.59
C LEU A 46 8.62 5.06 8.28
N THR A 47 9.10 3.83 8.27
CA THR A 47 9.57 3.16 7.06
C THR A 47 8.41 2.92 6.08
N CYS A 48 8.60 3.27 4.82
CA CYS A 48 7.63 2.95 3.77
C CYS A 48 7.69 1.44 3.45
N ILE A 49 6.70 0.69 3.94
CA ILE A 49 6.65 -0.76 3.80
C ILE A 49 6.59 -1.19 2.33
N ASP A 50 5.86 -0.44 1.51
CA ASP A 50 5.81 -0.71 0.07
C ASP A 50 7.17 -0.58 -0.59
N HIS A 51 7.90 0.50 -0.31
CA HIS A 51 9.23 0.73 -0.84
C HIS A 51 10.21 -0.39 -0.43
N GLU A 52 10.16 -0.83 0.83
CA GLU A 52 10.99 -1.92 1.33
C GLU A 52 10.66 -3.26 0.65
N LEU A 53 9.37 -3.59 0.50
CA LEU A 53 8.93 -4.79 -0.21
C LEU A 53 9.35 -4.76 -1.68
N ASN A 54 9.21 -3.60 -2.34
CA ASN A 54 9.63 -3.42 -3.72
C ASN A 54 11.14 -3.63 -3.88
N THR A 55 11.93 -3.01 -3.00
CA THR A 55 13.40 -3.12 -3.01
C THR A 55 13.85 -4.55 -2.75
N MET A 56 13.27 -5.23 -1.76
CA MET A 56 13.53 -6.64 -1.47
C MET A 56 13.26 -7.52 -2.69
N CYS A 57 12.08 -7.38 -3.29
CA CYS A 57 11.67 -8.21 -4.41
C CYS A 57 12.56 -7.97 -5.63
N HIS A 58 12.86 -6.73 -6.00
CA HIS A 58 13.80 -6.44 -7.09
C HIS A 58 15.16 -7.07 -6.85
N ARG A 59 15.71 -6.90 -5.63
CA ARG A 59 17.03 -7.42 -5.29
C ARG A 59 17.15 -8.94 -5.44
N VAL A 60 16.08 -9.70 -5.20
CA VAL A 60 16.13 -11.16 -5.31
C VAL A 60 15.63 -11.67 -6.66
N LEU A 61 14.50 -11.16 -7.14
CA LEU A 61 13.83 -11.67 -8.33
C LEU A 61 14.58 -11.32 -9.62
N ASP A 62 15.30 -10.19 -9.66
CA ASP A 62 15.98 -9.70 -10.86
C ASP A 62 17.44 -10.18 -10.97
N LYS A 63 17.97 -10.87 -9.95
CA LYS A 63 19.28 -11.54 -10.04
C LYS A 63 19.31 -12.46 -11.25
N THR A 64 20.35 -12.38 -12.07
CA THR A 64 20.51 -13.18 -13.30
C THR A 64 20.51 -14.69 -13.06
N THR A 65 20.90 -15.12 -11.85
CA THR A 65 20.87 -16.51 -11.42
C THR A 65 19.47 -17.00 -11.05
N SER A 66 18.53 -16.08 -10.80
CA SER A 66 17.15 -16.39 -10.42
C SER A 66 16.40 -17.10 -11.56
N PRO A 67 15.70 -18.22 -11.29
CA PRO A 67 14.82 -18.84 -12.27
C PRO A 67 13.69 -17.91 -12.73
N ILE A 68 13.30 -16.94 -11.91
CA ILE A 68 12.27 -15.96 -12.27
C ILE A 68 12.84 -14.93 -13.26
N SER A 69 14.06 -14.44 -13.05
CA SER A 69 14.75 -13.56 -14.01
C SER A 69 14.96 -14.28 -15.36
N LYS A 70 15.36 -15.56 -15.34
CA LYS A 70 15.46 -16.38 -16.57
C LYS A 70 14.12 -16.54 -17.29
N LEU A 71 13.02 -16.70 -16.55
CA LEU A 71 11.68 -16.72 -17.14
C LEU A 71 11.30 -15.36 -17.72
N LYS A 72 11.59 -14.25 -17.03
CA LYS A 72 11.40 -12.87 -17.55
C LYS A 72 12.09 -12.72 -18.91
N CYS A 73 13.36 -13.13 -19.03
CA CYS A 73 14.12 -13.04 -20.29
C CYS A 73 13.47 -13.77 -21.47
N ARG A 74 12.65 -14.80 -21.22
CA ARG A 74 11.95 -15.57 -22.27
C ARG A 74 10.54 -15.04 -22.55
N VAL A 75 9.83 -14.59 -21.51
CA VAL A 75 8.46 -14.08 -21.63
C VAL A 75 8.43 -12.69 -22.26
N LEU A 76 9.29 -11.77 -21.81
CA LEU A 76 9.23 -10.35 -22.23
C LEU A 76 9.46 -10.12 -23.72
N PRO A 77 10.35 -10.83 -24.42
CA PRO A 77 10.47 -10.71 -25.87
C PRO A 77 9.16 -10.99 -26.61
N LEU A 78 8.38 -11.98 -26.16
CA LEU A 78 7.08 -12.28 -26.75
C LEU A 78 6.09 -11.14 -26.50
N ILE A 79 5.97 -10.67 -25.26
CA ILE A 79 5.11 -9.54 -24.89
C ILE A 79 5.45 -8.29 -25.72
N ASN A 80 6.75 -8.00 -25.87
CA ASN A 80 7.23 -6.88 -26.67
C ASN A 80 6.95 -7.05 -28.17
N ARG A 81 6.94 -8.28 -28.67
CA ARG A 81 6.58 -8.57 -30.07
C ARG A 81 5.09 -8.34 -30.31
N PHE A 82 4.22 -8.76 -29.38
CA PHE A 82 2.79 -8.45 -29.43
C PHE A 82 2.54 -6.95 -29.40
N SER A 83 3.15 -6.22 -28.46
CA SER A 83 2.90 -4.78 -28.30
C SER A 83 3.34 -3.95 -29.51
N LYS A 84 4.34 -4.41 -30.27
CA LYS A 84 4.80 -3.77 -31.52
C LYS A 84 3.96 -4.13 -32.75
N SER A 85 3.02 -5.07 -32.65
CA SER A 85 2.23 -5.53 -33.78
C SER A 85 0.74 -5.25 -33.59
N GLY A 86 0.25 -4.15 -34.15
CA GLY A 86 -1.16 -3.77 -34.09
C GLY A 86 -2.10 -4.90 -34.55
N VAL A 87 -1.75 -5.59 -35.63
CA VAL A 87 -2.53 -6.74 -36.14
C VAL A 87 -2.60 -7.89 -35.11
N ALA A 88 -1.55 -8.13 -34.30
CA ALA A 88 -1.55 -9.19 -33.29
C ALA A 88 -2.37 -8.78 -32.08
N VAL A 89 -2.27 -7.51 -31.68
CA VAL A 89 -3.08 -6.92 -30.61
C VAL A 89 -4.56 -6.98 -30.96
N GLU A 90 -4.95 -6.55 -32.15
CA GLU A 90 -6.35 -6.58 -32.59
C GLU A 90 -6.88 -8.01 -32.73
N LYS A 91 -6.06 -8.94 -33.24
CA LYS A 91 -6.45 -10.34 -33.28
C LYS A 91 -6.62 -10.93 -31.87
N LEU A 92 -5.74 -10.59 -30.94
CA LEU A 92 -5.85 -11.05 -29.56
C LEU A 92 -7.11 -10.48 -28.88
N LYS A 93 -7.41 -9.19 -29.08
CA LYS A 93 -8.65 -8.56 -28.62
C LYS A 93 -9.88 -9.25 -29.20
N TYR A 94 -9.86 -9.59 -30.49
CA TYR A 94 -10.95 -10.33 -31.13
C TYR A 94 -11.17 -11.71 -30.48
N LEU A 95 -10.09 -12.41 -30.10
CA LEU A 95 -10.17 -13.76 -29.54
C LEU A 95 -10.53 -13.79 -28.04
N ALA A 96 -10.11 -12.78 -27.27
CA ALA A 96 -10.16 -12.85 -25.80
C ALA A 96 -10.57 -11.55 -25.10
N VAL A 97 -10.95 -10.50 -25.84
CA VAL A 97 -11.44 -9.20 -25.34
C VAL A 97 -10.45 -8.50 -24.38
N LYS A 98 -9.17 -8.92 -24.38
CA LYS A 98 -8.13 -8.39 -23.50
C LYS A 98 -6.80 -8.28 -24.25
N LYS A 99 -5.99 -7.30 -23.85
CA LYS A 99 -4.60 -7.13 -24.30
C LYS A 99 -3.62 -7.82 -23.34
N LEU A 100 -2.41 -8.10 -23.82
CA LEU A 100 -1.29 -8.45 -22.95
C LEU A 100 -0.80 -7.20 -22.21
N LEU A 101 -0.33 -7.39 -20.98
CA LEU A 101 0.23 -6.32 -20.16
C LEU A 101 1.70 -6.14 -20.46
N LYS A 102 2.18 -4.90 -20.30
CA LYS A 102 3.60 -4.57 -20.29
C LYS A 102 4.15 -4.64 -18.86
N VAL A 103 5.43 -4.93 -18.72
CA VAL A 103 6.13 -4.84 -17.43
C VAL A 103 6.45 -3.37 -17.14
N VAL A 104 6.27 -2.99 -15.87
CA VAL A 104 6.69 -1.69 -15.32
C VAL A 104 7.99 -1.94 -14.54
N PRO A 105 9.16 -1.48 -15.01
CA PRO A 105 10.45 -1.84 -14.42
C PRO A 105 10.61 -1.45 -12.96
N THR A 106 9.97 -0.36 -12.53
CA THR A 106 10.04 0.17 -11.15
C THR A 106 9.16 -0.57 -10.16
N ARG A 107 8.22 -1.41 -10.63
CA ARG A 107 7.26 -2.14 -9.80
C ARG A 107 7.48 -3.64 -9.92
N TRP A 108 7.97 -4.25 -8.85
CA TRP A 108 8.35 -5.67 -8.84
C TRP A 108 7.18 -6.61 -9.21
N ASN A 109 5.96 -6.28 -8.78
CA ASN A 109 4.75 -7.09 -8.97
C ASN A 109 4.17 -6.99 -10.40
N SER A 110 4.68 -6.10 -11.25
CA SER A 110 4.23 -5.99 -12.65
C SER A 110 4.44 -7.28 -13.44
N PHE A 111 5.52 -8.02 -13.16
CA PHE A 111 5.75 -9.31 -13.81
C PHE A 111 4.75 -10.38 -13.34
N PHE A 112 4.30 -10.34 -12.09
CA PHE A 112 3.22 -11.22 -11.63
C PHE A 112 1.94 -10.96 -12.44
N TYR A 113 1.57 -9.69 -12.65
CA TYR A 113 0.39 -9.34 -13.45
C TYR A 113 0.52 -9.83 -14.90
N VAL A 114 1.72 -9.72 -15.50
CA VAL A 114 2.01 -10.30 -16.82
C VAL A 114 1.80 -11.80 -16.83
N CYS A 115 2.37 -12.56 -15.87
CA CYS A 115 2.17 -14.01 -15.78
C CYS A 115 0.69 -14.37 -15.59
N ASN A 116 -0.01 -13.64 -14.72
CA ASN A 116 -1.44 -13.84 -14.48
C ASN A 116 -2.28 -13.60 -15.75
N ARG A 117 -2.04 -12.49 -16.46
CA ARG A 117 -2.73 -12.19 -17.73
C ARG A 117 -2.38 -13.22 -18.81
N LEU A 118 -1.11 -13.58 -18.93
CA LEU A 118 -0.63 -14.52 -19.93
C LEU A 118 -1.27 -15.90 -19.73
N SER A 119 -1.37 -16.39 -18.49
CA SER A 119 -2.12 -17.62 -18.18
C SER A 119 -3.60 -17.54 -18.56
N LYS A 120 -4.28 -16.40 -18.34
CA LYS A 120 -5.69 -16.20 -18.72
C LYS A 120 -5.89 -16.16 -20.24
N LEU A 121 -4.86 -15.81 -21.02
CA LEU A 121 -4.93 -15.63 -22.48
C LEU A 121 -4.20 -16.73 -23.26
N LYS A 122 -3.84 -17.84 -22.62
CA LYS A 122 -2.98 -18.89 -23.15
C LYS A 122 -3.39 -19.37 -24.54
N GLU A 123 -4.63 -19.79 -24.70
CA GLU A 123 -5.16 -20.36 -25.93
C GLU A 123 -5.17 -19.33 -27.07
N ALA A 124 -5.57 -18.09 -26.76
CA ALA A 124 -5.60 -17.00 -27.72
C ALA A 124 -4.18 -16.60 -28.16
N VAL A 125 -3.23 -16.52 -27.23
CA VAL A 125 -1.82 -16.22 -27.53
C VAL A 125 -1.20 -17.32 -28.40
N ILE A 126 -1.43 -18.60 -28.07
CA ILE A 126 -0.93 -19.72 -28.89
C ILE A 126 -1.46 -19.61 -30.32
N LYS A 127 -2.76 -19.35 -30.49
CA LYS A 127 -3.38 -19.21 -31.80
C LYS A 127 -2.77 -18.06 -32.61
N VAL A 128 -2.60 -16.88 -32.01
CA VAL A 128 -1.97 -15.74 -32.71
C VAL A 128 -0.53 -16.06 -33.06
N CYS A 129 0.24 -16.66 -32.15
CA CYS A 129 1.62 -17.04 -32.45
C CYS A 129 1.71 -18.03 -33.62
N LEU A 130 0.83 -19.03 -33.66
CA LEU A 130 0.77 -20.03 -34.73
C LEU A 130 0.43 -19.39 -36.09
N GLU A 131 -0.57 -18.51 -36.15
CA GLU A 131 -0.93 -17.77 -37.37
C GLU A 131 0.21 -16.84 -37.85
N ARG A 132 1.05 -16.35 -36.93
CA ARG A 132 2.16 -15.44 -37.23
C ARG A 132 3.50 -16.14 -37.47
N GLY A 133 3.58 -17.46 -37.26
CA GLY A 133 4.86 -18.18 -37.25
C GLY A 133 5.80 -17.70 -36.14
N TRP A 134 5.27 -17.27 -34.99
CA TRP A 134 6.08 -16.87 -33.84
C TRP A 134 6.31 -18.05 -32.90
N GLU A 135 7.57 -18.23 -32.51
CA GLU A 135 7.96 -19.23 -31.51
C GLU A 135 7.69 -18.72 -30.09
N ILE A 136 7.27 -19.64 -29.23
CA ILE A 136 7.09 -19.40 -27.79
C ILE A 136 8.23 -20.11 -27.05
N ASP A 137 9.21 -19.33 -26.59
CA ASP A 137 10.43 -19.82 -25.94
C ASP A 137 10.25 -20.03 -24.42
N PHE A 138 9.08 -20.42 -23.96
CA PHE A 138 8.85 -20.75 -22.55
C PHE A 138 7.79 -21.81 -22.37
N LEU A 139 7.83 -22.48 -21.22
CA LEU A 139 6.81 -23.44 -20.84
C LEU A 139 5.69 -22.71 -20.11
N TRP A 140 4.44 -22.97 -20.51
CA TRP A 140 3.26 -22.42 -19.85
C TRP A 140 3.20 -22.78 -18.37
N ASN A 141 3.63 -23.99 -18.02
CA ASN A 141 3.73 -24.43 -16.63
C ASN A 141 4.71 -23.58 -15.83
N ASP A 142 5.78 -23.04 -16.43
CA ASP A 142 6.71 -22.14 -15.74
C ASP A 142 6.04 -20.80 -15.41
N VAL A 143 5.22 -20.29 -16.33
CA VAL A 143 4.45 -19.05 -16.15
C VAL A 143 3.40 -19.22 -15.05
N GLU A 144 2.66 -20.32 -15.09
CA GLU A 144 1.63 -20.65 -14.09
C GLU A 144 2.26 -20.87 -12.69
N LEU A 145 3.38 -21.60 -12.63
CA LEU A 145 4.14 -21.81 -11.39
C LEU A 145 4.66 -20.47 -10.82
N CYS A 146 5.21 -19.60 -11.68
CA CYS A 146 5.69 -18.28 -11.28
C CYS A 146 4.54 -17.39 -10.78
N ARG A 147 3.39 -17.38 -11.48
CA ARG A 147 2.17 -16.69 -11.05
C ARG A 147 1.77 -17.12 -9.65
N ASP A 148 1.66 -18.42 -9.41
CA ASP A 148 1.16 -18.96 -8.14
C ASP A 148 2.14 -18.71 -6.99
N PHE A 149 3.45 -18.76 -7.27
CA PHE A 149 4.48 -18.40 -6.30
C PHE A 149 4.46 -16.91 -5.92
N LEU A 150 4.31 -16.01 -6.91
CA LEU A 150 4.35 -14.57 -6.66
C LEU A 150 3.02 -14.01 -6.10
N ARG A 151 1.90 -14.71 -6.31
CA ARG A 151 0.55 -14.23 -5.99
C ARG A 151 0.40 -13.69 -4.55
N PRO A 152 0.76 -14.42 -3.48
CA PRO A 152 0.49 -13.94 -2.11
C PRO A 152 1.27 -12.66 -1.79
N MET A 153 2.52 -12.57 -2.24
CA MET A 153 3.32 -11.36 -2.08
C MET A 153 2.77 -10.19 -2.90
N ALA A 154 2.35 -10.45 -4.13
CA ALA A 154 1.81 -9.39 -4.99
C ALA A 154 0.53 -8.80 -4.41
N ILE A 155 -0.38 -9.65 -3.91
CA ILE A 155 -1.60 -9.23 -3.21
C ILE A 155 -1.26 -8.39 -1.98
N ALA A 156 -0.35 -8.87 -1.13
CA ALA A 156 0.05 -8.16 0.09
C ALA A 156 0.64 -6.78 -0.22
N THR A 157 1.58 -6.70 -1.18
CA THR A 157 2.15 -5.41 -1.59
C THR A 157 1.09 -4.48 -2.14
N THR A 158 0.21 -4.96 -3.04
CA THR A 158 -0.82 -4.09 -3.62
C THR A 158 -1.79 -3.56 -2.57
N PHE A 159 -2.19 -4.41 -1.62
CA PHE A 159 -3.03 -3.95 -0.51
C PHE A 159 -2.32 -2.87 0.33
N LEU A 160 -1.05 -3.08 0.66
CA LEU A 160 -0.27 -2.15 1.48
C LEU A 160 0.01 -0.80 0.78
N LYS A 161 -0.07 -0.76 -0.56
CA LYS A 161 -0.05 0.49 -1.36
C LYS A 161 -1.36 1.27 -1.30
N GLY A 162 -2.44 0.67 -0.80
CA GLY A 162 -3.75 1.29 -0.76
C GLY A 162 -3.77 2.57 0.08
N HIS A 163 -4.43 3.61 -0.43
CA HIS A 163 -4.62 4.89 0.26
C HIS A 163 -6.08 5.14 0.67
N LYS A 164 -7.02 4.31 0.18
CA LYS A 164 -8.47 4.44 0.46
C LYS A 164 -8.89 3.86 1.82
N TYR A 165 -8.01 3.13 2.48
CA TYR A 165 -8.26 2.46 3.75
C TYR A 165 -6.98 2.42 4.60
N SER A 166 -7.13 2.16 5.90
CA SER A 166 -5.98 2.07 6.80
C SER A 166 -5.19 0.77 6.55
N THR A 167 -3.95 0.91 6.09
CA THR A 167 -3.05 -0.21 5.79
C THR A 167 -2.15 -0.58 6.97
N SER A 168 -1.82 0.38 7.86
CA SER A 168 -0.91 0.18 8.99
C SER A 168 -1.26 -1.01 9.89
N PRO A 169 -2.53 -1.29 10.24
CA PRO A 169 -2.90 -2.47 11.03
C PRO A 169 -2.65 -3.81 10.35
N SER A 170 -2.42 -3.81 9.03
CA SER A 170 -2.22 -5.03 8.25
C SER A 170 -0.75 -5.35 8.00
N VAL A 171 0.17 -4.43 8.31
CA VAL A 171 1.60 -4.59 8.05
C VAL A 171 2.16 -5.85 8.71
N VAL A 172 2.00 -5.99 10.03
CA VAL A 172 2.52 -7.16 10.76
C VAL A 172 1.89 -8.48 10.26
N PRO A 173 0.55 -8.60 10.14
CA PRO A 173 -0.08 -9.79 9.57
C PRO A 173 0.41 -10.15 8.16
N PHE A 174 0.64 -9.17 7.29
CA PHE A 174 1.16 -9.44 5.94
C PHE A 174 2.61 -9.90 5.95
N LEU A 175 3.46 -9.30 6.79
CA LEU A 175 4.84 -9.75 6.92
C LEU A 175 4.92 -11.20 7.45
N LEU A 176 4.06 -11.57 8.41
CA LEU A 176 3.91 -12.96 8.85
C LEU A 176 3.46 -13.87 7.70
N THR A 177 2.39 -13.48 6.99
CA THR A 177 1.85 -14.26 5.86
C THR A 177 2.89 -14.45 4.75
N ILE A 178 3.69 -13.42 4.44
CA ILE A 178 4.78 -13.52 3.46
C ILE A 178 5.86 -14.47 3.97
N SER A 179 6.25 -14.38 5.24
CA SER A 179 7.23 -15.28 5.85
C SER A 179 6.79 -16.74 5.77
N GLU A 180 5.55 -17.03 6.20
CA GLU A 180 4.96 -18.37 6.14
C GLU A 180 4.90 -18.89 4.69
N HIS A 181 4.42 -18.07 3.76
CA HIS A 181 4.37 -18.41 2.35
C HIS A 181 5.75 -18.77 1.80
N LEU A 182 6.80 -18.02 2.14
CA LEU A 182 8.16 -18.30 1.66
C LEU A 182 8.73 -19.59 2.28
N GLN A 183 8.42 -19.87 3.55
CA GLN A 183 8.82 -21.09 4.23
C GLN A 183 8.12 -22.34 3.64
N ASP A 184 6.81 -22.26 3.39
CA ASP A 184 6.05 -23.36 2.79
C ASP A 184 6.35 -23.53 1.29
N SER A 185 6.65 -22.42 0.62
CA SER A 185 6.97 -22.41 -0.80
C SER A 185 8.24 -23.18 -1.13
N GLU A 186 9.16 -23.36 -0.19
CA GLU A 186 10.32 -24.22 -0.42
C GLU A 186 9.90 -25.66 -0.76
N LYS A 187 8.89 -26.19 -0.07
CA LYS A 187 8.36 -27.54 -0.28
C LYS A 187 7.49 -27.61 -1.54
N LYS A 188 6.66 -26.58 -1.76
CA LYS A 188 5.68 -26.54 -2.84
C LYS A 188 6.29 -26.18 -4.20
N PHE A 189 7.31 -25.33 -4.20
CA PHE A 189 7.94 -24.77 -5.39
C PHE A 189 9.45 -25.04 -5.36
N GLY A 190 9.87 -26.30 -5.28
CA GLY A 190 11.30 -26.67 -5.12
C GLY A 190 12.26 -25.99 -6.12
N ARG A 191 11.79 -25.64 -7.32
CA ARG A 191 12.56 -24.85 -8.31
C ARG A 191 12.93 -23.44 -7.83
N PHE A 192 12.15 -22.87 -6.91
CA PHE A 192 12.33 -21.53 -6.35
C PHE A 192 12.97 -21.56 -4.95
N LYS A 193 13.46 -22.71 -4.46
CA LYS A 193 14.08 -22.84 -3.14
C LYS A 193 15.08 -21.72 -2.82
N ASN A 194 16.08 -21.50 -3.66
CA ASN A 194 17.07 -20.44 -3.46
C ASN A 194 16.44 -19.03 -3.50
N VAL A 195 15.37 -18.83 -4.27
CA VAL A 195 14.63 -17.55 -4.27
C VAL A 195 13.91 -17.36 -2.94
N CYS A 196 13.26 -18.41 -2.41
CA CYS A 196 12.60 -18.38 -1.11
C CYS A 196 13.59 -18.07 0.02
N GLU A 197 14.73 -18.76 0.07
CA GLU A 197 15.77 -18.53 1.09
C GLU A 197 16.29 -17.08 1.05
N ASN A 198 16.57 -16.55 -0.15
CA ASN A 198 17.04 -15.18 -0.31
C ASN A 198 15.97 -14.13 0.04
N LEU A 199 14.71 -14.34 -0.36
CA LEU A 199 13.61 -13.45 0.00
C LEU A 199 13.37 -13.46 1.51
N LEU A 200 13.40 -14.64 2.15
CA LEU A 200 13.22 -14.75 3.59
C LEU A 200 14.35 -14.06 4.36
N GLY A 201 15.59 -14.17 3.87
CA GLY A 201 16.74 -13.46 4.43
C GLY A 201 16.59 -11.94 4.34
N GLU A 202 16.21 -11.41 3.17
CA GLU A 202 15.96 -9.98 3.00
C GLU A 202 14.76 -9.49 3.83
N LEU A 203 13.66 -10.26 3.90
CA LEU A 203 12.48 -9.94 4.70
C LEU A 203 12.87 -9.78 6.19
N LYS A 204 13.57 -10.78 6.75
CA LYS A 204 14.01 -10.75 8.15
C LYS A 204 14.96 -9.58 8.43
N SER A 205 15.88 -9.30 7.51
CA SER A 205 16.85 -8.21 7.66
C SER A 205 16.17 -6.84 7.65
N ARG A 206 15.39 -6.55 6.60
CA ARG A 206 14.75 -5.23 6.38
C ARG A 206 13.69 -4.90 7.40
N PHE A 207 12.89 -5.89 7.80
CA PHE A 207 11.79 -5.70 8.73
C PHE A 207 12.14 -6.09 10.16
N SER A 208 13.43 -6.29 10.48
CA SER A 208 13.88 -6.65 11.84
C SER A 208 13.39 -5.66 12.91
N LEU A 209 13.41 -4.36 12.61
CA LEU A 209 12.91 -3.35 13.54
C LEU A 209 11.40 -3.45 13.80
N ILE A 210 10.63 -4.05 12.89
CA ILE A 210 9.16 -4.15 13.00
C ILE A 210 8.73 -5.53 13.52
N MET A 211 9.51 -6.57 13.23
CA MET A 211 9.12 -7.97 13.43
C MET A 211 9.87 -8.69 14.54
N ASP A 212 10.99 -8.17 15.04
CA ASP A 212 11.79 -8.79 16.10
C ASP A 212 11.65 -8.03 17.43
N PRO A 213 10.82 -8.50 18.37
CA PRO A 213 10.64 -7.88 19.69
C PRO A 213 11.92 -7.74 20.53
N TYR A 214 12.94 -8.55 20.24
CA TYR A 214 14.22 -8.55 20.94
C TYR A 214 15.23 -7.58 20.33
N SER A 215 14.93 -7.02 19.16
CA SER A 215 15.75 -5.98 18.57
C SER A 215 15.84 -4.77 19.50
N ARG A 216 17.06 -4.28 19.71
CA ARG A 216 17.31 -3.08 20.55
C ARG A 216 16.52 -1.86 20.09
N ASN A 217 16.26 -1.78 18.78
CA ASN A 217 15.56 -0.68 18.14
C ASN A 217 14.17 -1.10 17.65
N PHE A 218 13.55 -2.09 18.30
CA PHE A 218 12.22 -2.57 17.94
C PHE A 218 11.18 -1.43 17.97
N ASP A 219 10.57 -1.18 16.82
CA ASP A 219 9.49 -0.24 16.61
C ASP A 219 8.13 -0.94 16.69
N SER A 220 7.46 -0.78 17.84
CA SER A 220 6.14 -1.36 18.07
C SER A 220 4.99 -0.64 17.38
N THR A 221 5.22 0.38 16.53
CA THR A 221 4.13 1.19 15.95
C THR A 221 3.15 0.34 15.15
N PHE A 222 3.64 -0.42 14.16
CA PHE A 222 2.78 -1.28 13.34
C PHE A 222 2.15 -2.42 14.15
N LEU A 223 2.85 -2.93 15.18
CA LEU A 223 2.29 -3.92 16.09
C LEU A 223 1.13 -3.33 16.91
N ILE A 224 1.27 -2.10 17.41
CA ILE A 224 0.20 -1.39 18.11
C ILE A 224 -0.97 -1.10 17.17
N CYS A 225 -0.72 -0.61 15.95
CA CYS A 225 -1.78 -0.45 14.94
C CYS A 225 -2.55 -1.75 14.71
N THR A 226 -1.84 -2.88 14.65
CA THR A 226 -2.43 -4.21 14.51
C THR A 226 -3.31 -4.57 15.73
N MET A 227 -2.80 -4.33 16.95
CA MET A 227 -3.52 -4.57 18.22
C MET A 227 -4.79 -3.72 18.37
N LEU A 228 -4.81 -2.53 17.76
CA LEU A 228 -5.98 -1.63 17.77
C LEU A 228 -7.05 -2.05 16.75
N SER A 229 -6.75 -3.01 15.87
CA SER A 229 -7.70 -3.57 14.92
C SER A 229 -8.15 -4.97 15.38
N PRO A 230 -9.41 -5.13 15.82
CA PRO A 230 -9.89 -6.41 16.33
C PRO A 230 -9.72 -7.57 15.34
N LEU A 231 -9.96 -7.32 14.05
CA LEU A 231 -9.83 -8.33 13.00
C LEU A 231 -8.36 -8.76 12.80
N LYS A 232 -7.43 -7.80 12.81
CA LYS A 232 -6.01 -8.05 12.51
C LYS A 232 -5.25 -8.62 13.71
N THR A 233 -5.67 -8.27 14.93
CA THR A 233 -5.09 -8.79 16.18
C THR A 233 -5.13 -10.32 16.24
N THR A 234 -6.16 -10.94 15.67
CA THR A 234 -6.31 -12.42 15.62
C THR A 234 -5.26 -13.13 14.77
N LYS A 235 -4.45 -12.39 14.00
CA LYS A 235 -3.39 -12.93 13.13
C LYS A 235 -2.02 -12.91 13.77
N LEU A 236 -1.90 -12.42 15.01
CA LEU A 236 -0.64 -12.41 15.73
C LEU A 236 -0.42 -13.76 16.42
N ASP A 237 0.84 -14.20 16.46
CA ASP A 237 1.25 -15.29 17.34
C ASP A 237 1.23 -14.83 18.82
N ASP A 238 1.33 -15.79 19.73
CA ASP A 238 1.25 -15.54 21.17
C ASP A 238 2.33 -14.57 21.67
N GLU A 239 3.50 -14.60 21.05
CA GLU A 239 4.66 -13.76 21.40
C GLU A 239 4.44 -12.30 21.00
N LEU A 240 4.07 -12.05 19.74
CA LEU A 240 3.75 -10.73 19.22
C LEU A 240 2.49 -10.16 19.88
N PHE A 241 1.49 -10.98 20.16
CA PHE A 241 0.30 -10.55 20.89
C PHE A 241 0.65 -10.07 22.31
N SER A 242 1.43 -10.87 23.05
CA SER A 242 1.87 -10.52 24.41
C SER A 242 2.74 -9.26 24.42
N THR A 243 3.67 -9.17 23.47
CA THR A 243 4.51 -7.98 23.24
C THR A 243 3.67 -6.76 22.93
N GLY A 244 2.72 -6.87 21.99
CA GLY A 244 1.84 -5.80 21.57
C GLY A 244 0.98 -5.28 22.71
N LYS A 245 0.41 -6.18 23.51
CA LYS A 245 -0.34 -5.84 24.73
C LYS A 245 0.51 -5.06 25.74
N GLN A 246 1.73 -5.50 25.99
CA GLN A 246 2.65 -4.82 26.90
C GLN A 246 3.03 -3.43 26.39
N ARG A 247 3.37 -3.30 25.10
CA ARG A 247 3.73 -2.03 24.46
C ARG A 247 2.57 -1.05 24.47
N LEU A 248 1.36 -1.50 24.12
CA LEU A 248 0.15 -0.69 24.16
C LEU A 248 -0.13 -0.17 25.58
N LYS A 249 0.00 -1.02 26.60
CA LYS A 249 -0.14 -0.59 28.01
C LYS A 249 0.88 0.49 28.39
N MET A 250 2.13 0.36 27.97
CA MET A 250 3.15 1.39 28.22
C MET A 250 2.80 2.72 27.53
N HIS A 251 2.29 2.70 26.30
CA HIS A 251 1.84 3.90 25.61
C HIS A 251 0.65 4.59 26.30
N LEU A 252 -0.30 3.80 26.83
CA LEU A 252 -1.47 4.34 27.54
C LEU A 252 -1.11 4.92 28.93
N LEU A 253 -0.08 4.37 29.57
CA LEU A 253 0.37 4.81 30.90
C LEU A 253 1.46 5.90 30.84
N SER A 254 2.09 6.09 29.67
CA SER A 254 3.04 7.17 29.46
C SER A 254 2.28 8.49 29.50
N PRO A 255 2.63 9.44 30.39
CA PRO A 255 2.09 10.79 30.33
C PRO A 255 2.57 11.40 29.02
N SER A 256 1.70 11.51 28.01
CA SER A 256 2.05 12.33 26.86
C SER A 256 2.19 13.76 27.36
N ALA A 257 3.36 14.37 27.17
CA ALA A 257 3.59 15.78 27.50
C ALA A 257 2.53 16.69 26.85
N SER A 258 1.96 16.27 25.71
CA SER A 258 0.86 16.95 25.03
C SER A 258 -0.49 16.91 25.76
N ILE A 259 -0.86 15.83 26.47
CA ILE A 259 -2.15 15.79 27.19
C ILE A 259 -2.09 16.65 28.46
N THR A 260 -0.94 16.74 29.13
CA THR A 260 -0.77 17.61 30.30
C THR A 260 -0.92 19.09 29.90
N SER A 261 -0.32 19.51 28.78
CA SER A 261 -0.44 20.88 28.26
C SER A 261 -1.88 21.24 27.87
N ILE A 262 -2.62 20.33 27.22
CA ILE A 262 -4.05 20.53 26.89
C ILE A 262 -4.91 20.63 28.16
N ARG A 263 -4.60 19.81 29.18
CA ARG A 263 -5.33 19.84 30.45
C ARG A 263 -5.06 21.12 31.23
N GLU A 264 -3.85 21.67 31.18
CA GLU A 264 -3.49 22.96 31.79
C GLU A 264 -4.12 24.15 31.05
N THR A 265 -4.22 24.11 29.72
CA THR A 265 -4.93 25.17 28.94
C THR A 265 -6.44 25.15 29.16
N LEU A 266 -7.04 23.97 29.33
CA LEU A 266 -8.47 23.85 29.69
C LEU A 266 -8.76 24.24 31.15
N SER A 267 -7.82 23.99 32.06
CA SER A 267 -7.95 24.35 33.49
C SER A 267 -7.73 25.85 33.73
N SER A 268 -6.89 26.50 32.93
CA SER A 268 -6.71 27.96 32.96
C SER A 268 -7.87 28.72 32.30
N SER A 269 -8.52 28.13 31.29
CA SER A 269 -9.69 28.74 30.63
C SER A 269 -10.98 28.71 31.46
N THR A 270 -11.06 27.85 32.48
CA THR A 270 -12.23 27.75 33.38
C THR A 270 -12.12 28.61 34.64
N SER A 271 -10.99 29.27 34.86
CA SER A 271 -10.74 30.08 36.06
C SER A 271 -11.12 31.57 35.92
N THR A 272 -11.55 32.02 34.73
CA THR A 272 -11.79 33.46 34.44
C THR A 272 -13.24 33.78 34.11
N VAL A 273 -14.20 33.15 34.79
CA VAL A 273 -15.60 33.62 34.79
C VAL A 273 -16.12 33.70 36.22
N HIS A 274 -16.54 34.92 36.58
CA HIS A 274 -17.14 35.39 37.83
C HIS A 274 -16.23 35.75 39.02
N ARG A 275 -16.02 37.07 39.17
CA ARG A 275 -16.65 37.83 40.27
C ARG A 275 -16.81 39.32 39.94
N THR A 276 -18.05 39.71 39.73
CA THR A 276 -18.57 41.09 39.74
C THR A 276 -18.71 41.59 41.18
N SER A 277 -18.37 42.86 41.44
CA SER A 277 -19.01 43.82 42.39
C SER A 277 -18.20 45.14 42.36
N THR A 278 -18.59 46.15 41.57
CA THR A 278 -19.44 47.32 41.92
C THR A 278 -18.85 48.30 42.96
N SER A 279 -18.46 49.51 42.53
CA SER A 279 -18.88 50.80 43.13
C SER A 279 -18.35 52.03 42.33
N THR A 280 -19.28 52.80 41.73
CA THR A 280 -19.45 54.29 41.72
C THR A 280 -18.22 55.21 41.58
N SER A 281 -18.15 56.32 40.84
CA SER A 281 -18.96 57.19 39.95
C SER A 281 -17.90 58.08 39.23
N THR A 282 -18.05 58.71 38.06
CA THR A 282 -18.94 59.82 37.67
C THR A 282 -18.69 60.17 36.19
N GLU A 283 -19.78 60.44 35.46
CA GLU A 283 -20.00 61.47 34.43
C GLU A 283 -19.10 61.59 33.17
N GLY A 284 -19.76 61.60 31.99
CA GLY A 284 -19.25 62.36 30.84
C GLY A 284 -19.58 61.91 29.39
N LYS A 285 -20.86 62.01 28.98
CA LYS A 285 -21.37 62.49 27.66
C LYS A 285 -21.01 61.78 26.31
N THR A 286 -22.09 61.37 25.60
CA THR A 286 -22.41 61.49 24.14
C THR A 286 -21.47 60.81 23.11
N SER A 287 -21.90 60.13 22.03
CA SER A 287 -23.09 60.25 21.17
C SER A 287 -23.30 59.01 20.28
N VAL A 288 -24.57 58.82 19.91
CA VAL A 288 -25.25 58.05 18.85
C VAL A 288 -24.52 57.97 17.48
N SER A 289 -24.54 56.79 16.82
CA SER A 289 -25.23 56.59 15.53
C SER A 289 -25.10 55.17 14.94
N ASP A 290 -26.27 54.63 14.58
CA ASP A 290 -26.54 53.41 13.82
C ASP A 290 -25.92 53.37 12.40
N GLY A 291 -25.69 52.16 11.89
CA GLY A 291 -25.25 51.91 10.53
C GLY A 291 -25.53 50.48 10.08
N LEU A 292 -26.74 50.28 9.53
CA LEU A 292 -27.24 49.09 8.86
C LEU A 292 -26.52 48.88 7.51
N HIS A 293 -26.00 47.68 7.22
CA HIS A 293 -25.84 47.26 5.82
C HIS A 293 -26.05 45.76 5.57
N THR A 294 -26.84 45.53 4.54
CA THR A 294 -27.42 44.30 4.01
C THR A 294 -26.57 43.66 2.90
N SER A 295 -26.93 42.41 2.56
CA SER A 295 -26.60 41.63 1.34
C SER A 295 -25.52 40.56 1.57
N ASN A 296 -25.62 39.32 1.09
CA ASN A 296 -26.39 38.80 -0.04
C ASN A 296 -26.71 37.30 0.14
N LYS A 297 -27.90 36.91 -0.34
CA LYS A 297 -28.39 35.54 -0.55
C LYS A 297 -28.12 35.11 -1.99
N LYS A 298 -28.16 33.78 -2.21
CA LYS A 298 -28.09 32.98 -3.47
C LYS A 298 -26.70 32.37 -3.66
N GLU A 299 -26.55 31.07 -3.92
CA GLU A 299 -27.36 30.24 -4.81
C GLU A 299 -27.18 28.75 -4.47
N GLU A 300 -28.24 28.10 -4.00
CA GLU A 300 -28.40 26.63 -4.02
C GLU A 300 -29.47 26.30 -5.07
N GLN A 301 -29.37 25.11 -5.66
CA GLN A 301 -30.31 24.41 -6.56
C GLN A 301 -29.95 24.41 -8.06
N LYS A 302 -29.33 23.29 -8.49
CA LYS A 302 -29.50 22.70 -9.82
C LYS A 302 -29.37 21.17 -9.73
N ILE A 303 -30.51 20.48 -9.62
CA ILE A 303 -30.67 19.07 -10.00
C ILE A 303 -32.04 18.95 -10.68
N ALA A 304 -32.05 18.32 -11.86
CA ALA A 304 -33.17 17.76 -12.64
C ALA A 304 -33.30 18.37 -14.04
N ALA A 305 -32.86 17.60 -15.05
CA ALA A 305 -33.61 17.27 -16.27
C ALA A 305 -32.65 16.77 -17.36
N GLN A 306 -32.68 15.46 -17.66
CA GLN A 306 -32.62 14.97 -19.04
C GLN A 306 -33.03 13.49 -19.10
N GLN A 307 -34.34 13.30 -19.30
CA GLN A 307 -34.92 12.23 -20.11
C GLN A 307 -35.71 12.95 -21.20
N ASP A 308 -35.18 12.91 -22.42
CA ASP A 308 -35.86 12.75 -23.70
C ASP A 308 -34.80 12.75 -24.81
#